data_AF-A0A6N4AP27-F1
#
_entry.id   AF-A0A6N4AP27-F1
#
_cell.length_a   1.000
_cell.length_b   1.000
_cell.length_c   1.000
_cell.angle_alpha   90.00
_cell.angle_beta   90.00
_cell.angle_gamma   90.00
#
_symmetry.space_group_name_H-M   'P 1'
#
loop_
_entity.id
_entity.type
_entity.pdbx_description
1 polymer ?
#
loop_
_entity_poly.entity_id
_entity_poly.type
_entity_poly.pdbx_seq_one_letter_code
_entity_poly.pdbx_strand_id
1 'polypeptide(L)'
;MENLSQAIVLGASAIGAGLAMIAGLGPGIGEGFCGGKAVEAIGRQPEASGAITRTMIIGDALAETTGLYSLVIALLLMFANPFISQL
;
A
#
# COMPACT_ATOMS: atom_id res chain seq x y z
N MET A 1 -20.06 29.57 9.80
CA MET A 1 -19.31 28.63 10.67
C MET A 1 -19.18 27.26 10.02
N GLU A 2 -20.20 26.80 9.29
CA GLU A 2 -20.23 25.55 8.50
C GLU A 2 -19.05 25.39 7.50
N ASN A 3 -18.69 26.45 6.77
CA ASN A 3 -17.55 26.40 5.83
C ASN A 3 -16.19 26.24 6.52
N LEU A 4 -16.04 26.71 7.77
CA LEU A 4 -14.78 26.61 8.51
C LEU A 4 -14.59 25.18 9.04
N SER A 5 -15.64 24.56 9.58
CA SER A 5 -15.58 23.18 10.07
C SER A 5 -15.31 22.19 8.92
N GLN A 6 -15.94 22.38 7.76
CA GLN A 6 -15.63 21.61 6.55
C GLN A 6 -14.17 21.76 6.11
N ALA A 7 -13.64 22.99 6.08
CA ALA A 7 -12.26 23.23 5.70
C ALA A 7 -11.25 22.53 6.63
N ILE A 8 -11.51 22.53 7.94
CA ILE A 8 -10.67 21.84 8.93
C ILE A 8 -10.71 20.33 8.71
N VAL A 9 -11.90 19.74 8.53
CA VAL A 9 -12.06 18.29 8.31
C VAL A 9 -11.38 17.84 7.03
N LEU A 10 -11.55 18.57 5.93
CA LEU A 10 -10.88 18.25 4.67
C LEU A 10 -9.36 18.39 4.78
N GLY A 11 -8.87 19.43 5.44
CA GLY A 11 -7.44 19.64 5.68
C GLY A 11 -6.82 18.49 6.49
N ALA A 12 -7.46 18.09 7.58
CA ALA A 12 -7.02 16.96 8.40
C ALA A 12 -7.10 15.62 7.62
N SER A 13 -8.13 15.44 6.79
CA SER A 13 -8.30 14.24 5.97
C SER A 13 -7.21 14.12 4.90
N ALA A 14 -6.79 15.23 4.28
CA ALA A 14 -5.69 15.24 3.33
C ALA A 14 -4.35 14.85 3.98
N ILE A 15 -4.10 15.35 5.19
CA ILE A 15 -2.92 14.94 5.99
C ILE A 15 -3.01 13.45 6.34
N GLY A 16 -4.17 12.99 6.81
CA GLY A 16 -4.40 11.58 7.15
C GLY A 16 -4.20 10.63 5.96
N ALA A 17 -4.67 11.02 4.77
CA ALA A 17 -4.46 10.26 3.54
C ALA A 17 -2.98 10.14 3.18
N GLY A 18 -2.22 11.23 3.28
CA GLY A 18 -0.77 11.22 3.06
C GLY A 18 -0.03 10.32 4.05
N LEU A 19 -0.40 10.39 5.34
CA LEU A 19 0.19 9.55 6.39
C LEU A 19 -0.12 8.06 6.19
N ALA A 20 -1.34 7.72 5.78
CA ALA A 20 -1.71 6.33 5.50
C ALA A 20 -0.79 5.71 4.42
N MET A 21 -0.48 6.47 3.37
CA MET A 21 0.36 6.01 2.25
C MET A 21 1.82 5.74 2.62
N ILE A 22 2.29 6.21 3.79
CA ILE A 22 3.64 5.85 4.30
C ILE A 22 3.76 4.33 4.48
N ALA A 23 2.66 3.61 4.73
CA ALA A 23 2.67 2.16 4.82
C ALA A 23 3.22 1.47 3.56
N GLY A 24 3.16 2.12 2.39
CA GLY A 24 3.72 1.60 1.14
C GLY A 24 5.23 1.34 1.18
N LEU A 25 5.97 1.91 2.15
CA LEU A 25 7.37 1.56 2.39
C LEU A 25 7.54 0.09 2.81
N GLY A 26 6.58 -0.47 3.55
CA GLY A 26 6.62 -1.85 4.03
C GLY A 26 6.68 -2.87 2.89
N PRO A 27 5.65 -2.90 2.01
CA PRO A 27 5.66 -3.75 0.82
C PRO A 27 6.86 -3.50 -0.08
N GLY A 28 7.17 -2.23 -0.40
CA GLY A 28 8.28 -1.91 -1.29
C GLY A 28 9.65 -2.46 -0.83
N ILE A 29 9.92 -2.45 0.48
CA ILE A 29 11.14 -3.05 1.04
C ILE A 29 11.04 -4.58 1.07
N GLY A 30 9.90 -5.13 1.51
CA GLY A 30 9.69 -6.57 1.65
C GLY A 30 9.75 -7.31 0.32
N GLU A 31 9.06 -6.80 -0.69
CA GLU A 31 9.03 -7.33 -2.06
C GLU A 31 10.39 -7.15 -2.74
N GLY A 32 11.07 -6.03 -2.52
CA GLY A 32 12.43 -5.82 -3.01
C GLY A 32 13.40 -6.90 -2.48
N PHE A 33 13.29 -7.25 -1.20
CA PHE A 33 14.07 -8.33 -0.61
C PHE A 33 13.67 -9.71 -1.15
N CYS A 34 12.38 -9.99 -1.27
CA CYS A 34 11.87 -11.24 -1.84
C CYS A 34 12.34 -11.45 -3.28
N GLY A 35 12.18 -10.42 -4.12
CA GLY A 35 12.64 -10.39 -5.50
C GLY A 35 14.16 -10.58 -5.63
N GLY A 36 14.95 -9.93 -4.76
CA GLY A 36 16.39 -10.15 -4.68
C GLY A 36 16.75 -11.61 -4.40
N LYS A 37 16.02 -12.28 -3.50
CA LYS A 37 16.21 -13.70 -3.18
C LYS A 37 15.75 -14.63 -4.29
N ALA A 38 14.67 -14.28 -4.99
CA ALA A 38 14.22 -15.02 -6.16
C ALA A 38 15.26 -14.97 -7.28
N VAL A 39 15.84 -13.80 -7.58
CA VAL A 39 16.90 -13.66 -8.58
C VAL A 39 18.15 -14.46 -8.19
N GLU A 40 18.57 -14.41 -6.93
CA GLU A 40 19.69 -15.22 -6.42
C GLU A 40 19.43 -16.72 -6.60
N ALA A 41 18.22 -17.19 -6.26
CA ALA A 41 17.83 -18.59 -6.38
C ALA A 41 17.79 -19.05 -7.85
N ILE A 42 17.23 -18.23 -8.75
CA ILE A 42 17.18 -18.50 -10.20
C ILE A 42 18.58 -18.60 -10.79
N GLY A 43 19.50 -17.71 -10.37
CA GLY A 43 20.89 -17.77 -10.81
C GLY A 43 21.62 -19.06 -10.40
N ARG A 44 21.21 -19.67 -9.27
CA ARG A 44 21.75 -20.95 -8.80
C ARG A 44 21.07 -22.17 -9.43
N GLN A 45 19.76 -22.07 -9.73
CA GLN A 45 18.94 -23.16 -10.28
C GLN A 45 18.02 -22.65 -11.41
N PRO A 46 18.55 -22.44 -12.63
CA PRO A 46 17.79 -21.89 -13.75
C PRO A 46 16.58 -22.74 -14.17
N GLU A 47 16.70 -24.07 -14.03
CA GLU A 47 15.64 -25.04 -14.30
C GLU A 47 14.42 -24.90 -13.38
N ALA A 48 14.60 -24.33 -12.19
CA ALA A 48 13.53 -24.09 -11.22
C ALA A 48 12.88 -22.70 -11.35
N SER A 49 13.27 -21.90 -12.34
CA SER A 49 12.85 -20.49 -12.47
C SER A 49 11.35 -20.27 -12.43
N GLY A 50 10.56 -21.10 -13.12
CA GLY A 50 9.10 -21.00 -13.10
C GLY A 50 8.49 -21.20 -11.71
N ALA A 51 9.01 -22.17 -10.94
CA ALA A 51 8.53 -22.44 -9.59
C ALA A 51 8.92 -21.34 -8.59
N ILE A 52 10.14 -20.82 -8.72
CA ILE A 52 10.65 -19.72 -7.88
C ILE A 52 9.82 -18.46 -8.13
N THR A 53 9.65 -18.04 -9.39
CA THR A 53 8.86 -16.85 -9.74
C THR A 53 7.41 -16.97 -9.26
N ARG A 54 6.78 -18.15 -9.38
CA ARG A 54 5.42 -18.37 -8.88
C ARG A 54 5.33 -18.18 -7.37
N THR A 55 6.31 -18.71 -6.64
CA THR A 55 6.34 -18.61 -5.17
C THR A 55 6.58 -17.16 -4.74
N MET A 56 7.50 -16.45 -5.42
CA MET A 56 7.76 -15.03 -5.22
C MET A 56 6.49 -14.20 -5.41
N ILE A 57 5.78 -14.35 -6.54
CA ILE A 57 4.55 -13.59 -6.83
C ILE A 57 3.47 -13.83 -5.75
N ILE A 58 3.33 -15.05 -5.26
CA ILE A 58 2.37 -15.34 -4.17
C ILE A 58 2.78 -14.66 -2.87
N GLY A 59 4.09 -14.66 -2.56
CA GLY A 59 4.63 -13.96 -1.39
C GLY A 59 4.44 -12.46 -1.48
N ASP A 60 4.81 -11.86 -2.60
CA ASP A 60 4.69 -10.42 -2.86
C ASP A 60 3.22 -9.99 -2.84
N ALA A 61 2.31 -10.75 -3.45
CA ALA A 61 0.88 -10.43 -3.42
C ALA A 61 0.28 -10.40 -2.00
N LEU A 62 0.81 -11.21 -1.07
CA LEU A 62 0.42 -11.17 0.33
C LEU A 62 1.05 -9.98 1.06
N ALA A 63 2.31 -9.65 0.75
CA ALA A 63 3.01 -8.49 1.33
C ALA A 63 2.34 -7.16 0.95
N GLU A 64 1.90 -7.01 -0.31
CA GLU A 64 1.26 -5.81 -0.85
C GLU A 64 -0.07 -5.44 -0.17
N THR A 65 -0.71 -6.38 0.53
CA THR A 65 -2.04 -6.17 1.13
C THR A 65 -2.13 -4.96 2.05
N THR A 66 -1.07 -4.68 2.81
CA THR A 66 -1.02 -3.50 3.69
C THR A 66 -0.92 -2.18 2.92
N GLY A 67 -0.23 -2.16 1.78
CA GLY A 67 -0.19 -1.03 0.85
C GLY A 67 -1.58 -0.76 0.26
N LEU A 68 -2.28 -1.82 -0.14
CA LEU A 68 -3.66 -1.71 -0.64
C LEU A 68 -4.64 -1.19 0.42
N TYR A 69 -4.53 -1.63 1.68
CA TYR A 69 -5.38 -1.09 2.75
C TYR A 69 -5.15 0.41 2.95
N SER A 70 -3.89 0.85 2.98
CA SER A 70 -3.58 2.27 3.07
C SER A 70 -4.08 3.07 1.87
N LEU A 71 -3.97 2.53 0.66
CA LEU A 71 -4.53 3.15 -0.54
C LEU A 71 -6.05 3.29 -0.43
N VAL A 72 -6.76 2.25 0.01
CA VAL A 72 -8.21 2.32 0.21
C VAL A 72 -8.58 3.41 1.21
N ILE A 73 -7.88 3.50 2.34
CA ILE A 73 -8.15 4.55 3.34
C ILE A 73 -7.88 5.95 2.77
N ALA A 74 -6.78 6.15 2.05
CA ALA A 74 -6.47 7.42 1.42
C ALA A 74 -7.54 7.82 0.40
N LEU A 75 -8.00 6.88 -0.44
CA LEU A 75 -9.08 7.13 -1.40
C LEU A 75 -10.40 7.46 -0.71
N LEU A 76 -10.74 6.78 0.39
CA LEU A 76 -11.94 7.09 1.17
C LEU A 76 -11.85 8.50 1.75
N LEU A 77 -10.73 8.89 2.35
CA LEU A 77 -10.57 10.23 2.92
C LEU A 77 -10.64 11.35 1.87
N MET A 78 -10.19 11.09 0.64
CA MET A 78 -10.14 12.09 -0.44
C MET A 78 -11.42 12.15 -1.28
N PHE A 79 -12.08 11.02 -1.54
CA PHE A 79 -13.17 10.93 -2.52
C PHE A 79 -14.50 10.45 -1.93
N ALA A 80 -14.50 9.85 -0.75
CA ALA A 80 -15.70 9.33 -0.09
C ALA A 80 -15.66 9.64 1.41
N ASN A 81 -15.35 10.89 1.74
CA ASN A 81 -15.00 11.29 3.11
C ASN A 81 -16.20 11.09 4.07
N PRO A 82 -16.09 10.20 5.07
CA PRO A 82 -17.23 9.85 5.93
C PRO A 82 -17.56 10.93 6.97
N PHE A 83 -16.68 11.91 7.17
CA PHE A 83 -16.85 12.95 8.18
C PHE A 83 -17.63 14.16 7.66
N ILE A 84 -17.71 14.34 6.33
CA ILE A 84 -18.41 15.47 5.72
C ILE A 84 -19.93 15.39 5.90
N SER A 85 -20.51 14.19 5.89
CA SER A 85 -21.95 14.00 6.10
C SER A 85 -22.40 14.12 7.56
N GLN A 86 -21.45 14.25 8.50
CA GLN A 86 -21.71 14.33 9.95
C GLN A 86 -21.59 15.76 10.50
N LEU A 87 -21.16 16.70 9.64
CA LEU A 87 -21.02 18.13 9.93
C LEU A 87 -22.36 18.86 9.75
#